data_AF-A0A0Q6SI54-F1
#
_entry.id   AF-A0A0Q6SI54-F1
#
_cell.length_a   1.000
_cell.length_b   1.000
_cell.length_c   1.000
_cell.angle_alpha   90.00
_cell.angle_beta   90.00
_cell.angle_gamma   90.00
#
_symmetry.space_group_name_H-M   'P 1'
#
loop_
_entity.id
_entity.type
_entity.pdbx_description
1 polymer ?
#
loop_
_entity_poly.entity_id
_entity_poly.type
_entity_poly.pdbx_seq_one_letter_code
_entity_poly.pdbx_strand_id
1 'polypeptide(L)' 'MAIKSAPQLVRILAREFQRCGTQPHKFAEITGVGEDRLELLQTGEWEDLTLREIVSISENLDIDLTKL' A
#
# COMPACT_ATOMS: atom_id res chain seq x y z
N MET A 1 12.42 8.05 7.37
CA MET A 1 12.84 7.20 8.50
C MET A 1 13.19 5.87 7.88
N ALA A 2 14.48 5.55 7.74
CA ALA A 2 14.91 4.44 6.89
C ALA A 2 14.06 3.18 7.11
N ILE A 3 13.40 2.72 6.04
CA ILE A 3 12.64 1.46 6.08
C ILE A 3 13.62 0.31 6.24
N LYS A 4 13.42 -0.49 7.29
CA LYS A 4 14.31 -1.61 7.62
C LYS A 4 13.74 -2.97 7.22
N SER A 5 12.46 -3.04 6.81
CA SER A 5 11.81 -4.28 6.41
C SER A 5 10.54 -4.07 5.60
N ALA A 6 10.16 -5.07 4.79
CA ALA A 6 8.90 -5.09 4.06
C ALA A 6 7.64 -4.98 4.97
N PRO A 7 7.55 -5.66 6.13
CA PRO A 7 6.43 -5.46 7.05
C PRO A 7 6.32 -4.01 7.56
N GLN A 8 7.45 -3.32 7.76
CA GLN A 8 7.43 -1.91 8.15
C GLN A 8 6.87 -1.03 7.03
N LEU A 9 7.28 -1.28 5.78
CA LEU A 9 6.75 -0.59 4.60
C LEU A 9 5.23 -0.78 4.47
N VAL A 10 4.75 -2.02 4.51
CA VAL A 10 3.32 -2.34 4.39
C VAL A 10 2.50 -1.64 5.48
N ARG A 11 2.99 -1.58 6.73
CA ARG A 11 2.32 -0.83 7.79
C ARG A 11 2.25 0.67 7.54
N ILE A 12 3.27 1.26 6.92
CA ILE A 12 3.26 2.68 6.53
C ILE A 12 2.20 2.90 5.45
N LEU A 13 2.24 2.09 4.39
CA LEU A 13 1.29 2.17 3.29
C LEU A 13 -0.17 1.96 3.76
N ALA A 14 -0.40 0.99 4.65
CA ALA A 14 -1.73 0.73 5.21
C ALA A 14 -2.29 1.94 5.97
N ARG A 15 -1.43 2.63 6.76
CA ARG A 15 -1.82 3.85 7.48
C ARG A 15 -2.12 4.99 6.52
N GLU A 16 -1.27 5.21 5.53
CA GLU A 16 -1.48 6.29 4.57
C GLU A 16 -2.69 6.02 3.67
N PHE A 17 -2.96 4.76 3.33
CA PHE A 17 -4.20 4.36 2.65
C PHE A 17 -5.45 4.71 3.48
N GLN A 18 -5.45 4.41 4.79
CA GLN A 18 -6.55 4.83 5.68
C GLN A 18 -6.70 6.36 5.74
N ARG A 19 -5.58 7.10 5.72
CA ARG A 19 -5.57 8.57 5.79
C ARG A 19 -6.02 9.24 4.51
N CYS A 20 -5.81 8.61 3.35
CA CYS A 20 -6.25 9.16 2.07
C CYS A 20 -7.78 9.25 1.96
N GLY A 21 -8.51 8.48 2.77
CA GLY A 21 -9.98 8.52 2.83
C GLY A 21 -10.68 7.98 1.58
N THR A 22 -9.93 7.43 0.62
CA THR A 22 -10.48 6.83 -0.59
C THR A 22 -11.11 5.48 -0.26
N GLN A 23 -12.30 5.23 -0.80
CA GLN A 23 -12.95 3.92 -0.66
C GLN A 23 -12.13 2.83 -1.38
N PRO A 24 -11.95 1.63 -0.79
CA PRO A 24 -11.17 0.54 -1.39
C PRO A 24 -11.53 0.24 -2.84
N HIS A 25 -12.82 0.17 -3.16
CA HIS A 25 -13.31 0.00 -4.53
C HIS A 25 -12.78 1.05 -5.52
N LYS A 26 -12.89 2.33 -5.16
CA LYS A 26 -12.40 3.42 -6.02
C LYS A 26 -10.88 3.41 -6.14
N PHE A 27 -10.18 3.07 -5.05
CA PHE A 27 -8.74 2.97 -5.08
C PHE A 27 -8.29 1.81 -5.97
N ALA A 28 -9.01 0.68 -5.95
CA ALA A 28 -8.75 -0.45 -6.83
C ALA A 28 -8.92 -0.08 -8.31
N GLU A 29 -9.97 0.68 -8.65
CA GLU A 29 -10.17 1.20 -10.02
C GLU A 29 -9.02 2.09 -10.49
N ILE A 30 -8.50 2.95 -9.61
CA ILE A 30 -7.41 3.88 -9.94
C ILE A 30 -6.07 3.16 -10.06
N THR A 31 -5.77 2.26 -9.13
CA THR A 31 -4.44 1.64 -9.00
C THR A 31 -4.29 0.35 -9.80
N GLY A 32 -5.40 -0.25 -10.22
CA GLY A 32 -5.44 -1.61 -10.78
C GLY A 32 -5.13 -2.71 -9.75
N VAL A 33 -5.03 -2.36 -8.46
CA VAL A 33 -4.80 -3.30 -7.37
C VAL A 33 -6.15 -3.73 -6.81
N GLY A 34 -6.47 -5.03 -6.87
CA GLY A 34 -7.76 -5.56 -6.42
C GLY A 34 -8.07 -5.24 -4.95
N GLU A 35 -9.36 -5.13 -4.63
CA GLU A 35 -9.80 -4.84 -3.25
C GLU A 35 -9.35 -5.89 -2.24
N ASP A 36 -9.30 -7.15 -2.66
CA ASP A 36 -8.75 -8.28 -1.89
C ASP A 36 -7.27 -8.04 -1.52
N ARG A 37 -6.52 -7.42 -2.43
CA ARG A 37 -5.10 -7.08 -2.19
C ARG A 37 -4.97 -5.88 -1.25
N LEU A 38 -5.89 -4.92 -1.32
CA LEU A 38 -5.96 -3.82 -0.36
C LEU A 38 -6.33 -4.32 1.05
N GLU A 39 -7.11 -5.40 1.17
CA GLU A 39 -7.37 -6.06 2.45
C GLU A 39 -6.10 -6.66 3.04
N LEU A 40 -5.28 -7.35 2.24
CA LEU A 40 -3.96 -7.86 2.66
C LEU A 40 -3.02 -6.75 3.15
N LEU A 41 -3.05 -5.59 2.48
CA LEU A 41 -2.34 -4.39 2.93
C LEU A 41 -2.79 -3.97 4.33
N GLN A 42 -4.09 -3.96 4.59
CA GLN A 42 -4.68 -3.55 5.87
C GLN A 42 -4.43 -4.54 7.01
N THR A 43 -4.43 -5.84 6.71
CA THR A 43 -4.15 -6.90 7.69
C THR A 43 -2.65 -7.06 7.94
N GLY A 44 -1.81 -6.54 7.04
CA GLY A 44 -0.35 -6.57 7.16
C GLY A 44 0.29 -7.86 6.64
N GLU A 45 -0.45 -8.62 5.81
CA GLU A 45 -0.02 -9.86 5.15
C GLU A 45 0.93 -9.55 3.98
N TRP A 46 2.08 -8.97 4.30
CA TRP A 46 3.05 -8.45 3.33
C TRP A 46 3.65 -9.54 2.43
N GLU A 47 3.69 -10.79 2.89
CA GLU A 47 4.23 -11.94 2.14
C GLU A 47 3.34 -12.30 0.94
N ASP A 48 2.04 -11.99 1.04
CA ASP A 48 1.07 -12.23 -0.01
C ASP A 48 0.97 -11.06 -0.99
N LEU A 49 1.64 -9.93 -0.73
CA LEU A 49 1.71 -8.77 -1.61
C LEU A 49 2.94 -8.85 -2.52
N THR A 50 2.73 -8.55 -3.80
CA THR A 50 3.83 -8.44 -4.76
C THR A 50 4.50 -7.06 -4.68
N LEU A 51 5.78 -6.99 -5.05
CA LEU A 51 6.49 -5.71 -5.17
C LEU A 51 5.79 -4.73 -6.11
N ARG A 52 5.14 -5.24 -7.18
CA ARG A 52 4.41 -4.40 -8.13
C ARG A 52 3.20 -3.74 -7.48
N GLU A 53 2.46 -4.46 -6.64
CA GLU A 53 1.31 -3.90 -5.92
C GLU A 53 1.77 -2.87 -4.89
N ILE A 54 2.84 -3.17 -4.15
CA ILE A 54 3.44 -2.23 -3.19
C ILE A 54 3.84 -0.92 -3.88
N VAL A 55 4.49 -1.00 -5.05
CA VAL A 55 4.86 0.18 -5.84
C VAL A 55 3.62 0.93 -6.33
N SER A 56 2.65 0.25 -6.94
CA SER A 56 1.43 0.87 -7.45
C SER A 56 0.64 1.59 -6.36
N ILE A 57 0.52 0.97 -5.17
CA ILE A 57 -0.11 1.59 -3.99
C ILE A 57 0.68 2.83 -3.55
N SER A 58 2.01 2.73 -3.45
CA SER A 58 2.84 3.85 -3.01
C SER A 58 2.76 5.06 -3.94
N GLU A 59 2.76 4.84 -5.25
CA GLU A 59 2.64 5.91 -6.25
C GLU A 59 1.29 6.62 -6.14
N ASN A 60 0.20 5.87 -5.94
CA ASN A 60 -1.14 6.43 -5.81
C ASN A 60 -1.39 7.13 -4.46
N LEU A 61 -0.59 6.82 -3.45
CA LEU A 61 -0.59 7.54 -2.17
C LEU A 61 0.37 8.74 -2.16
N ASP A 62 1.03 9.04 -3.30
CA ASP A 62 2.08 10.07 -3.40
C ASP A 62 3.24 9.84 -2.41
N ILE A 63 3.56 8.56 -2.18
CA ILE A 63 4.63 8.12 -1.30
C ILE A 63 5.85 7.76 -2.13
N ASP A 64 6.90 8.56 -1.99
CA ASP A 64 8.19 8.27 -2.60
C ASP A 64 8.98 7.25 -1.76
N LEU A 65 8.99 5.99 -2.20
CA LEU A 65 9.71 4.90 -1.55
C LEU A 65 11.22 5.14 -1.43
N THR A 66 11.82 6.00 -2.26
CA THR A 66 13.26 6.32 -2.21
C THR A 66 13.61 7.30 -1.09
N LYS A 67 12.62 8.03 -0.58
CA LYS A 67 12.77 9.02 0.50
C LYS A 67 12.43 8.47 1.88
N LEU A 68 12.02 7.20 1.96
CA LEU A 68 11.56 6.57 3.19
C LEU A 68 12.70 6.03 4.06
#